data_AF-A0A7M2XKM9-F1
#
_entry.id   AF-A0A7M2XKM9-F1
#
_cell.length_a   1.000
_cell.length_b   1.000
_cell.length_c   1.000
_cell.angle_alpha   90.00
_cell.angle_beta   90.00
_cell.angle_gamma   90.00
#
_symmetry.space_group_name_H-M   'P 1'
#
loop_
_entity.id
_entity.type
_entity.pdbx_description
1 polymer ?
#
loop_
_entity_poly.entity_id
_entity_poly.type
_entity_poly.pdbx_seq_one_letter_code
_entity_poly.pdbx_strand_id
1 'polypeptide(L)'
;MTKPSISATSAETHEMSSKIEPPSFGTYPRNDQRPYWPQAFRPVIFLMAVALALSAMVMIPLALRAGKAHHALEVTGYVGGLSMMALLSVTALRESGFRHVRRSSRIHRIHDPRHGDGIIVPMRRGLTAPVMIVLLGGAVYGVAASTLWFIAGNTSLLPEGRDTPRNALLVAVLAAVALLLSSILLAIRIEFAVRIFREGIERHTRRRIFFSDKEFRIFLPWVDITSVDAEMNADLGRHPSIGLRTARPIPEGQRTPHDSNDRIAVLAHALAAEPNTLVRLLQGMKENPEKRPEVERPDSEDLLRPPPLRERFRAARRRKASR
;
A
#
# COMPACT_ATOMS: atom_id res chain seq x y z
N MET A 1 16.11 -53.18 -55.08
CA MET A 1 15.28 -53.60 -53.93
C MET A 1 15.68 -52.78 -52.71
N THR A 2 14.70 -52.06 -52.15
CA THR A 2 14.56 -51.57 -50.76
C THR A 2 15.64 -50.66 -50.13
N LYS A 3 15.34 -49.34 -50.16
CA LYS A 3 15.61 -48.37 -49.07
C LYS A 3 14.79 -48.74 -47.82
N PRO A 4 15.30 -48.42 -46.61
CA PRO A 4 14.56 -47.50 -45.72
C PRO A 4 15.52 -46.48 -45.06
N SER A 5 15.34 -45.16 -45.22
CA SER A 5 14.46 -44.26 -44.45
C SER A 5 14.74 -44.27 -42.94
N ILE A 6 15.75 -43.52 -42.52
CA ILE A 6 15.90 -43.08 -41.12
C ILE A 6 15.14 -41.77 -40.98
N SER A 7 13.99 -41.85 -40.32
CA SER A 7 13.13 -40.73 -39.97
C SER A 7 13.81 -39.84 -38.92
N ALA A 8 13.96 -38.57 -39.24
CA ALA A 8 14.32 -37.52 -38.31
C ALA A 8 13.14 -37.27 -37.35
N THR A 9 13.31 -37.64 -36.08
CA THR A 9 12.37 -37.28 -35.02
C THR A 9 12.69 -35.86 -34.58
N SER A 10 11.86 -34.92 -35.04
CA SER A 10 11.88 -33.52 -34.66
C SER A 10 11.62 -33.39 -33.16
N ALA A 11 12.56 -32.79 -32.43
CA ALA A 11 12.37 -32.42 -31.03
C ALA A 11 11.44 -31.21 -30.98
N GLU A 12 10.15 -31.47 -30.73
CA GLU A 12 9.19 -30.45 -30.30
C GLU A 12 9.59 -29.95 -28.92
N THR A 13 10.30 -28.82 -28.87
CA THR A 13 10.37 -27.96 -27.70
C THR A 13 8.97 -27.40 -27.44
N HIS A 14 8.24 -28.08 -26.56
CA HIS A 14 7.04 -27.58 -25.91
C HIS A 14 7.39 -26.31 -25.12
N GLU A 15 7.24 -25.16 -25.78
CA GLU A 15 7.20 -23.85 -25.15
C GLU A 15 5.91 -23.80 -24.31
N MET A 16 6.01 -24.13 -23.02
CA MET A 16 4.98 -23.82 -22.02
C MET A 16 4.91 -22.30 -21.86
N SER A 17 4.31 -21.64 -22.85
CA SER A 17 3.75 -20.30 -22.72
C SER A 17 2.59 -20.42 -21.72
N SER A 18 2.91 -20.26 -20.43
CA SER A 18 1.88 -20.05 -19.42
C SER A 18 1.18 -18.75 -19.78
N LYS A 19 0.05 -18.85 -20.48
CA LYS A 19 -0.94 -17.79 -20.57
C LYS A 19 -1.34 -17.43 -19.15
N ILE A 20 -0.65 -16.45 -18.57
CA ILE A 20 -1.13 -15.73 -17.41
C ILE A 20 -2.36 -15.00 -17.94
N GLU A 21 -3.55 -15.56 -17.69
CA GLU A 21 -4.79 -14.85 -17.96
C GLU A 21 -4.70 -13.48 -17.29
N PRO A 22 -5.04 -12.39 -18.02
CA PRO A 22 -5.01 -11.08 -17.44
C PRO A 22 -5.97 -11.05 -16.24
N PRO A 23 -5.60 -10.36 -15.14
CA PRO A 23 -6.43 -10.32 -13.95
C PRO A 23 -7.88 -9.94 -14.26
N SER A 24 -8.83 -10.67 -13.70
CA SER A 24 -10.26 -10.39 -13.91
C SER A 24 -10.65 -9.11 -13.15
N PHE A 25 -10.83 -8.00 -13.87
CA PHE A 25 -11.29 -6.74 -13.31
C PHE A 25 -12.81 -6.62 -13.40
N GLY A 26 -13.48 -6.48 -12.26
CA GLY A 26 -14.89 -6.09 -12.24
C GLY A 26 -15.03 -4.58 -12.41
N THR A 27 -15.77 -4.12 -13.42
CA THR A 27 -16.11 -2.70 -13.61
C THR A 27 -17.35 -2.34 -12.79
N TYR A 28 -17.38 -1.13 -12.22
CA TYR A 28 -18.60 -0.59 -11.61
C TYR A 28 -19.35 0.29 -12.63
N PRO A 29 -20.69 0.18 -12.72
CA PRO A 29 -21.46 1.10 -13.54
C PRO A 29 -21.27 2.53 -13.02
N ARG A 30 -21.06 3.44 -13.96
CA ARG A 30 -20.86 4.86 -13.70
C ARG A 30 -22.10 5.44 -13.01
N ASN A 31 -21.91 6.00 -11.81
CA ASN A 31 -23.00 6.60 -11.05
C ASN A 31 -22.49 7.85 -10.33
N ASP A 32 -22.91 9.01 -10.81
CA ASP A 32 -22.41 10.32 -10.38
C ASP A 32 -22.68 10.60 -8.89
N GLN A 33 -23.65 9.91 -8.29
CA GLN A 33 -24.07 10.13 -6.91
C GLN A 33 -23.51 9.12 -5.90
N ARG A 34 -22.96 7.97 -6.33
CA ARG A 34 -22.53 6.90 -5.41
C ARG A 34 -21.00 6.75 -5.38
N PRO A 35 -20.39 6.47 -4.22
CA PRO A 35 -18.96 6.13 -4.18
C PRO A 35 -18.72 4.73 -4.78
N TYR A 36 -17.75 4.63 -5.68
CA TYR A 36 -17.31 3.38 -6.29
C TYR A 36 -16.79 2.41 -5.21
N TRP A 37 -15.94 2.91 -4.32
CA TRP A 37 -15.38 2.15 -3.20
C TRP A 37 -15.81 2.76 -1.85
N PRO A 38 -16.85 2.22 -1.20
CA PRO A 38 -17.40 2.80 0.00
C PRO A 38 -16.44 2.59 1.17
N GLN A 39 -16.15 3.67 1.89
CA GLN A 39 -15.40 3.62 3.14
C GLN A 39 -16.37 3.40 4.29
N ALA A 40 -16.43 2.19 4.82
CA ALA A 40 -17.28 1.84 5.95
C ALA A 40 -16.52 1.96 7.28
N PHE A 41 -17.22 2.34 8.33
CA PHE A 41 -16.71 2.24 9.70
C PHE A 41 -16.81 0.78 10.18
N ARG A 42 -15.71 0.25 10.74
CA ARG A 42 -15.60 -1.13 11.23
C ARG A 42 -15.36 -1.11 12.75
N PRO A 43 -16.42 -1.27 13.58
CA PRO A 43 -16.32 -1.06 15.02
C PRO A 43 -15.38 -2.06 15.72
N VAL A 44 -15.35 -3.33 15.29
CA VAL A 44 -14.46 -4.36 15.87
C VAL A 44 -12.99 -3.98 15.73
N ILE A 45 -12.57 -3.52 14.54
CA ILE A 45 -11.20 -3.09 14.28
C ILE A 45 -10.88 -1.80 15.06
N PHE A 46 -11.86 -0.90 15.23
CA PHE A 46 -11.70 0.29 16.05
C PHE A 46 -11.46 -0.07 17.53
N LEU A 47 -12.23 -1.00 18.10
CA LEU A 47 -12.03 -1.47 19.47
C LEU A 47 -10.64 -2.12 19.64
N MET A 48 -10.19 -2.90 18.65
CA MET A 48 -8.83 -3.44 18.64
C MET A 48 -7.76 -2.34 18.63
N ALA A 49 -7.96 -1.27 17.85
CA ALA A 49 -7.05 -0.12 17.85
C ALA A 49 -6.96 0.54 19.23
N VAL A 50 -8.09 0.69 19.92
CA VAL A 50 -8.14 1.25 21.29
C VAL A 50 -7.43 0.33 22.28
N ALA A 51 -7.69 -0.98 22.24
CA ALA A 51 -7.03 -1.95 23.11
C ALA A 51 -5.49 -1.96 22.93
N LEU A 52 -5.02 -1.87 21.68
CA LEU A 52 -3.58 -1.75 21.38
C LEU A 52 -2.99 -0.43 21.90
N ALA A 53 -3.72 0.68 21.82
CA ALA A 53 -3.28 1.97 22.36
C ALA A 53 -3.17 1.93 23.89
N LEU A 54 -4.16 1.33 24.57
CA LEU A 54 -4.13 1.15 26.02
C LEU A 54 -2.97 0.25 26.45
N SER A 55 -2.73 -0.84 25.71
CA SER A 55 -1.58 -1.73 25.95
C SER A 55 -0.25 -0.99 25.77
N ALA A 56 -0.14 -0.13 24.75
CA ALA A 56 1.02 0.73 24.55
C ALA A 56 1.24 1.69 25.74
N MET A 57 0.17 2.28 26.28
CA MET A 57 0.25 3.20 27.43
C MET A 57 0.79 2.52 28.69
N VAL A 58 0.49 1.23 28.93
CA VAL A 58 1.04 0.46 30.06
C VAL A 58 2.57 0.33 29.98
N MET A 59 3.15 0.31 28.78
CA MET A 59 4.60 0.18 28.59
C MET A 59 5.38 1.42 29.03
N ILE A 60 4.74 2.60 29.05
CA ILE A 60 5.38 3.88 29.42
C ILE A 60 5.83 3.88 30.90
N PRO A 61 4.96 3.66 31.91
CA PRO A 61 5.38 3.64 33.30
C PRO A 61 6.38 2.52 33.59
N LEU A 62 6.28 1.37 32.90
CA LEU A 62 7.24 0.27 33.03
C LEU A 62 8.64 0.68 32.53
N ALA A 63 8.72 1.32 31.35
CA ALA A 63 9.97 1.85 30.82
C ALA A 63 10.58 2.92 31.76
N LEU A 64 9.75 3.81 32.30
CA LEU A 64 10.20 4.84 33.23
C LEU A 64 10.72 4.24 34.54
N ARG A 65 10.06 3.22 35.08
CA ARG A 65 10.49 2.51 36.29
C ARG A 65 11.83 1.79 36.06
N ALA A 66 11.95 1.06 34.95
CA ALA A 66 13.19 0.40 34.55
C ALA A 66 14.35 1.40 34.36
N GLY A 67 14.05 2.57 33.76
CA GLY A 67 15.04 3.64 33.57
C GLY A 67 15.55 4.22 34.88
N LYS A 68 14.65 4.46 35.84
CA LYS A 68 15.03 4.91 37.20
C LYS A 68 15.86 3.87 37.96
N ALA A 69 15.66 2.58 37.66
CA ALA A 69 16.42 1.48 38.24
C ALA A 69 17.71 1.15 37.46
N HIS A 70 18.07 1.94 36.44
CA HIS A 70 19.23 1.73 35.57
C HIS A 70 19.23 0.36 34.84
N HIS A 71 18.07 -0.23 34.60
CA HIS A 71 17.91 -1.48 33.85
C HIS A 71 17.81 -1.22 32.35
N ALA A 72 18.95 -0.93 31.71
CA ALA A 72 19.01 -0.53 30.30
C ALA A 72 18.30 -1.51 29.35
N LEU A 73 18.51 -2.83 29.51
CA LEU A 73 17.88 -3.85 28.67
C LEU A 73 16.35 -3.88 28.80
N GLU A 74 15.83 -3.69 30.01
CA GLU A 74 14.38 -3.61 30.25
C GLU A 74 13.78 -2.38 29.56
N VAL A 75 14.43 -1.22 29.70
CA VAL A 75 14.02 0.01 29.02
C VAL A 75 13.96 -0.20 27.50
N THR A 76 15.02 -0.78 26.92
CA THR A 76 15.08 -1.08 25.49
C THR A 76 13.92 -1.99 25.05
N GLY A 77 13.64 -3.05 25.82
CA GLY A 77 12.52 -3.94 25.57
C GLY A 77 11.18 -3.20 25.59
N TYR A 78 10.90 -2.46 26.67
CA TYR A 78 9.64 -1.72 26.80
C TYR A 78 9.44 -0.67 25.69
N VAL A 79 10.51 0.03 25.28
CA VAL A 79 10.45 0.99 24.17
C VAL A 79 10.18 0.31 22.83
N GLY A 80 10.79 -0.86 22.59
CA GLY A 80 10.50 -1.69 21.41
C GLY A 80 9.03 -2.12 21.36
N GLY A 81 8.52 -2.66 22.46
CA GLY A 81 7.12 -3.08 22.59
C GLY A 81 6.13 -1.92 22.48
N LEU A 82 6.44 -0.76 23.09
CA LEU A 82 5.67 0.49 22.97
C LEU A 82 5.54 0.92 21.50
N SER A 83 6.66 0.97 20.78
CA SER A 83 6.71 1.38 19.38
C SER A 83 5.88 0.47 18.49
N MET A 84 5.98 -0.85 18.72
CA MET A 84 5.20 -1.87 18.02
C MET A 84 3.69 -1.69 18.27
N MET A 85 3.26 -1.62 19.54
CA MET A 85 1.84 -1.54 19.90
C MET A 85 1.20 -0.21 19.46
N ALA A 86 1.89 0.91 19.64
CA ALA A 86 1.42 2.23 19.20
C ALA A 86 1.17 2.24 17.69
N LEU A 87 2.04 1.62 16.89
CA LEU A 87 1.90 1.62 15.44
C LEU A 87 0.89 0.61 14.91
N LEU A 88 0.75 -0.54 15.57
CA LEU A 88 -0.36 -1.46 15.34
C LEU A 88 -1.70 -0.76 15.62
N SER A 89 -1.79 0.02 16.69
CA SER A 89 -2.99 0.81 17.01
C SER A 89 -3.32 1.82 15.89
N VAL A 90 -2.34 2.61 15.43
CA VAL A 90 -2.54 3.56 14.33
C VAL A 90 -2.95 2.84 13.04
N THR A 91 -2.36 1.69 12.73
CA THR A 91 -2.69 0.90 11.54
C THR A 91 -4.12 0.36 11.63
N ALA A 92 -4.50 -0.22 12.78
CA ALA A 92 -5.85 -0.69 13.04
C ALA A 92 -6.88 0.47 12.96
N LEU A 93 -6.55 1.65 13.49
CA LEU A 93 -7.43 2.82 13.40
C LEU A 93 -7.69 3.22 11.94
N ARG A 94 -6.67 3.18 11.08
CA ARG A 94 -6.83 3.46 9.64
C ARG A 94 -7.69 2.41 8.95
N GLU A 95 -7.47 1.13 9.25
CA GLU A 95 -8.27 0.01 8.71
C GLU A 95 -9.71 -0.03 9.24
N SER A 96 -9.95 0.57 10.41
CA SER A 96 -11.31 0.73 10.95
C SER A 96 -12.16 1.73 10.17
N GLY A 97 -11.56 2.46 9.23
CA GLY A 97 -12.23 3.42 8.36
C GLY A 97 -11.84 4.88 8.63
N PHE A 98 -10.92 5.18 9.53
CA PHE A 98 -10.39 6.54 9.71
C PHE A 98 -9.18 6.79 8.80
N ARG A 99 -9.43 6.80 7.48
CA ARG A 99 -8.42 7.06 6.44
C ARG A 99 -8.81 8.22 5.53
N HIS A 100 -7.80 8.89 4.96
CA HIS A 100 -7.95 10.09 4.13
C HIS A 100 -8.78 11.18 4.85
N VAL A 101 -8.49 11.45 6.12
CA VAL A 101 -9.23 12.43 6.94
C VAL A 101 -9.06 13.85 6.39
N ARG A 102 -7.88 14.14 5.87
CA ARG A 102 -7.49 15.40 5.24
C ARG A 102 -6.77 15.09 3.94
N ARG A 103 -6.64 16.11 3.08
CA ARG A 103 -5.76 16.09 1.91
C ARG A 103 -4.35 15.71 2.38
N SER A 104 -3.69 14.81 1.67
CA SER A 104 -2.30 14.46 2.00
C SER A 104 -1.40 15.64 1.64
N SER A 105 -0.53 16.07 2.56
CA SER A 105 0.51 17.07 2.30
C SER A 105 1.56 16.61 1.29
N ARG A 106 1.54 15.33 0.89
CA ARG A 106 2.43 14.79 -0.13
C ARG A 106 1.93 15.05 -1.55
N ILE A 107 0.64 15.33 -1.71
CA ILE A 107 0.11 15.81 -2.98
C ILE A 107 0.56 17.25 -3.09
N HIS A 108 1.31 17.56 -4.14
CA HIS A 108 1.84 18.89 -4.38
C HIS A 108 1.82 19.23 -5.86
N ARG A 109 1.92 20.52 -6.18
CA ARG A 109 2.14 20.98 -7.56
C ARG A 109 3.53 20.57 -8.06
N ILE A 110 3.62 20.31 -9.35
CA ILE A 110 4.86 20.01 -10.06
C ILE A 110 4.90 20.81 -11.36
N HIS A 111 6.09 21.27 -11.74
CA HIS A 111 6.35 21.82 -13.06
C HIS A 111 7.20 20.83 -13.83
N ASP A 112 6.71 20.33 -14.97
CA ASP A 112 7.46 19.49 -15.89
C ASP A 112 7.84 20.32 -17.13
N PRO A 113 9.11 20.32 -17.58
CA PRO A 113 9.55 21.12 -18.74
C PRO A 113 8.80 20.82 -20.04
N ARG A 114 8.19 19.63 -20.17
CA ARG A 114 7.50 19.19 -21.39
C ARG A 114 6.00 19.42 -21.35
N HIS A 115 5.40 19.30 -20.16
CA HIS A 115 3.94 19.31 -20.00
C HIS A 115 3.42 20.48 -19.15
N GLY A 116 4.32 21.34 -18.67
CA GLY A 116 4.00 22.51 -17.87
C GLY A 116 3.60 22.16 -16.44
N ASP A 117 2.69 22.96 -15.88
CA ASP A 117 2.22 22.82 -14.52
C ASP A 117 1.23 21.65 -14.39
N GLY A 118 1.29 20.96 -13.25
CA GLY A 118 0.37 19.89 -12.93
C GLY A 118 0.38 19.51 -11.46
N ILE A 119 -0.26 18.39 -11.15
CA ILE A 119 -0.35 17.84 -9.79
C ILE A 119 0.34 16.48 -9.76
N ILE A 120 1.20 16.27 -8.77
CA ILE A 120 1.73 14.94 -8.47
C ILE A 120 0.98 14.30 -7.31
N VAL A 121 0.49 13.09 -7.55
CA VAL A 121 -0.11 12.20 -6.56
C VAL A 121 0.88 11.06 -6.30
N PRO A 122 1.74 11.18 -5.28
CA PRO A 122 2.69 10.12 -4.99
C PRO A 122 2.02 8.94 -4.29
N MET A 123 2.69 7.80 -4.32
CA MET A 123 2.39 6.65 -3.48
C MET A 123 2.38 7.10 -2.02
N ARG A 124 1.34 6.74 -1.27
CA ARG A 124 1.27 6.92 0.18
C ARG A 124 2.48 6.22 0.81
N ARG A 125 2.95 6.69 1.97
CA ARG A 125 3.93 5.90 2.74
C ARG A 125 3.15 4.63 3.11
N GLY A 126 3.42 3.58 2.34
CA GLY A 126 2.59 2.38 2.29
C GLY A 126 2.61 1.63 3.61
N LEU A 127 2.02 0.45 3.65
CA LEU A 127 2.12 -0.43 4.82
C LEU A 127 3.57 -0.82 5.14
N THR A 128 4.51 -0.68 4.20
CA THR A 128 5.92 -1.05 4.39
C THR A 128 6.58 -0.36 5.59
N ALA A 129 6.49 0.97 5.69
CA ALA A 129 7.08 1.70 6.81
C ALA A 129 6.50 1.30 8.19
N PRO A 130 5.16 1.24 8.37
CA PRO A 130 4.61 0.79 9.64
C PRO A 130 4.86 -0.69 9.92
N VAL A 131 4.80 -1.57 8.92
CA VAL A 131 5.14 -2.99 9.11
C VAL A 131 6.60 -3.15 9.52
N MET A 132 7.54 -2.42 8.91
CA MET A 132 8.95 -2.43 9.31
C MET A 132 9.13 -2.00 10.76
N ILE A 133 8.50 -0.91 11.19
CA ILE A 133 8.64 -0.45 12.59
C ILE A 133 7.98 -1.43 13.57
N VAL A 134 6.86 -2.08 13.21
CA VAL A 134 6.25 -3.14 14.02
C VAL A 134 7.21 -4.34 14.18
N LEU A 135 7.81 -4.79 13.07
CA LEU A 135 8.77 -5.90 13.09
C LEU A 135 10.05 -5.54 13.87
N LEU A 136 10.60 -4.34 13.65
CA LEU A 136 11.78 -3.86 14.37
C LEU A 136 11.49 -3.67 15.86
N GLY A 137 10.34 -3.09 16.23
CA GLY A 137 9.93 -2.95 17.63
C GLY A 137 9.75 -4.30 18.32
N GLY A 138 9.13 -5.26 17.62
CA GLY A 138 9.01 -6.65 18.10
C GLY A 138 10.35 -7.36 18.22
N ALA A 139 11.27 -7.15 17.27
CA ALA A 139 12.63 -7.69 17.33
C ALA A 139 13.41 -7.12 18.51
N VAL A 140 13.38 -5.80 18.71
CA VAL A 140 14.03 -5.12 19.85
C VAL A 140 13.50 -5.65 21.18
N TYR A 141 12.17 -5.79 21.30
CA TYR A 141 11.56 -6.39 22.49
C TYR A 141 12.02 -7.84 22.69
N GLY A 142 11.98 -8.66 21.65
CA GLY A 142 12.33 -10.07 21.74
C GLY A 142 13.81 -10.33 22.02
N VAL A 143 14.72 -9.55 21.42
CA VAL A 143 16.16 -9.62 21.72
C VAL A 143 16.42 -9.20 23.17
N ALA A 144 15.80 -8.12 23.65
CA ALA A 144 15.96 -7.68 25.03
C ALA A 144 15.43 -8.73 26.03
N ALA A 145 14.23 -9.29 25.78
CA ALA A 145 13.63 -10.32 26.64
C ALA A 145 14.46 -11.60 26.68
N SER A 146 14.97 -12.04 25.53
CA SER A 146 15.80 -13.24 25.44
C SER A 146 17.15 -13.03 26.13
N THR A 147 17.79 -11.88 25.91
CA THR A 147 19.06 -11.52 26.55
C THR A 147 18.92 -11.46 28.08
N LEU A 148 17.86 -10.85 28.60
CA LEU A 148 17.59 -10.81 30.04
C LEU A 148 17.45 -12.22 30.63
N TRP A 149 16.76 -13.13 29.93
CA TRP A 149 16.57 -14.49 30.39
C TRP A 149 17.87 -15.30 30.37
N PHE A 150 18.56 -15.35 29.23
CA PHE A 150 19.74 -16.21 29.03
C PHE A 150 21.01 -15.70 29.72
N ILE A 151 21.17 -14.38 29.85
CA ILE A 151 22.41 -13.78 30.39
C ILE A 151 22.21 -13.27 31.83
N ALA A 152 21.12 -12.55 32.08
CA ALA A 152 20.91 -11.88 33.36
C ALA A 152 20.06 -12.69 34.36
N GLY A 153 19.49 -13.83 33.95
CA GLY A 153 18.56 -14.61 34.77
C GLY A 153 17.29 -13.85 35.17
N ASN A 154 16.93 -12.79 34.43
CA ASN A 154 15.81 -11.90 34.74
C ASN A 154 14.65 -12.16 33.77
N THR A 155 13.44 -12.23 34.33
CA THR A 155 12.21 -12.58 33.62
C THR A 155 11.25 -11.41 33.45
N SER A 156 11.65 -10.19 33.82
CA SER A 156 10.79 -8.98 33.87
C SER A 156 10.10 -8.62 32.54
N LEU A 157 10.67 -9.00 31.39
CA LEU A 157 10.07 -8.80 30.08
C LEU A 157 9.21 -9.98 29.60
N LEU A 158 9.18 -11.11 30.31
CA LEU A 158 8.30 -12.24 30.04
C LEU A 158 7.09 -12.17 30.97
N PRO A 159 5.89 -12.57 30.52
CA PRO A 159 4.72 -12.64 31.39
C PRO A 159 4.96 -13.61 32.56
N GLU A 160 4.49 -13.26 33.75
CA GLU A 160 4.50 -14.16 34.91
C GLU A 160 3.83 -15.49 34.57
N GLY A 161 4.47 -16.60 34.95
CA GLY A 161 4.03 -17.96 34.61
C GLY A 161 4.34 -18.40 33.17
N ARG A 162 5.04 -17.58 32.38
CA ARG A 162 5.54 -17.91 31.03
C ARG A 162 7.04 -17.76 30.89
N ASP A 163 7.78 -17.65 31.98
CA ASP A 163 9.23 -17.53 32.09
C ASP A 163 9.99 -18.86 31.91
N THR A 164 9.50 -19.72 31.02
CA THR A 164 10.12 -21.02 30.73
C THR A 164 11.24 -20.89 29.70
N PRO A 165 12.27 -21.76 29.73
CA PRO A 165 13.34 -21.80 28.72
C PRO A 165 12.79 -21.92 27.29
N ARG A 166 11.70 -22.68 27.13
CA ARG A 166 11.02 -22.86 25.84
C ARG A 166 10.45 -21.55 25.30
N ASN A 167 9.86 -20.73 26.17
CA ASN A 167 9.28 -19.45 25.78
C ASN A 167 10.35 -18.40 25.49
N ALA A 168 11.43 -18.38 26.27
CA ALA A 168 12.59 -17.53 25.98
C ALA A 168 13.20 -17.86 24.60
N LEU A 169 13.37 -19.15 24.29
CA LEU A 169 13.82 -19.60 22.97
C LEU A 169 12.85 -19.21 21.85
N LEU A 170 11.54 -19.38 22.06
CA LEU A 170 10.52 -18.98 21.10
C LEU A 170 10.60 -17.48 20.78
N VAL A 171 10.73 -16.64 21.81
CA VAL A 171 10.85 -15.18 21.66
C VAL A 171 12.13 -14.82 20.89
N ALA A 172 13.25 -15.50 21.16
CA ALA A 172 14.50 -15.32 20.41
C ALA A 172 14.33 -15.65 18.92
N VAL A 173 13.68 -16.78 18.60
CA VAL A 173 13.41 -17.20 17.22
C VAL A 173 12.50 -16.18 16.52
N LEU A 174 11.43 -15.72 17.18
CA LEU A 174 10.54 -14.71 16.61
C LEU A 174 11.26 -13.39 16.36
N ALA A 175 12.18 -12.98 17.24
CA ALA A 175 13.00 -11.79 17.05
C ALA A 175 13.91 -11.94 15.83
N ALA A 176 14.57 -13.10 15.66
CA ALA A 176 15.41 -13.37 14.50
C ALA A 176 14.61 -13.35 13.18
N VAL A 177 13.41 -13.95 13.17
CA VAL A 177 12.50 -13.92 12.01
C VAL A 177 12.04 -12.48 11.72
N ALA A 178 11.70 -11.70 12.75
CA ALA A 178 11.28 -10.31 12.58
C ALA A 178 12.41 -9.43 12.00
N LEU A 179 13.66 -9.65 12.43
CA LEU A 179 14.84 -8.98 11.85
C LEU A 179 15.02 -9.38 10.38
N LEU A 180 14.98 -10.67 10.06
CA LEU A 180 15.11 -11.16 8.68
C LEU A 180 14.04 -10.54 7.76
N LEU A 181 12.78 -10.56 8.18
CA LEU A 181 11.68 -9.96 7.42
C LEU A 181 11.85 -8.44 7.26
N SER A 182 12.32 -7.74 8.30
CA SER A 182 12.62 -6.30 8.21
C SER A 182 13.74 -6.02 7.20
N SER A 183 14.80 -6.83 7.19
CA SER A 183 15.89 -6.72 6.22
C SER A 183 15.41 -6.95 4.78
N ILE A 184 14.54 -7.94 4.56
CA ILE A 184 13.92 -8.19 3.24
C ILE A 184 13.08 -6.99 2.80
N LEU A 185 12.25 -6.43 3.70
CA LEU A 185 11.43 -5.26 3.38
C LEU A 185 12.29 -4.02 3.09
N LEU A 186 13.43 -3.85 3.76
CA LEU A 186 14.34 -2.74 3.49
C LEU A 186 14.98 -2.83 2.09
N ALA A 187 15.22 -4.06 1.61
CA ALA A 187 15.76 -4.35 0.29
C ALA A 187 14.74 -4.17 -0.85
N ILE A 188 13.45 -4.06 -0.53
CA ILE A 188 12.36 -3.87 -1.49
C ILE A 188 11.86 -2.42 -1.39
N ARG A 189 12.16 -1.61 -2.41
CA ARG A 189 11.63 -0.25 -2.53
C ARG A 189 10.81 -0.13 -3.80
N ILE A 190 9.53 0.18 -3.63
CA ILE A 190 8.61 0.42 -4.72
C ILE A 190 8.12 1.85 -4.57
N GLU A 191 8.30 2.63 -5.63
CA GLU A 191 7.80 3.98 -5.76
C GLU A 191 6.82 4.02 -6.92
N PHE A 192 5.68 4.64 -6.69
CA PHE A 192 4.65 4.83 -7.69
C PHE A 192 4.16 6.27 -7.58
N ALA A 193 3.93 6.94 -8.69
CA ALA A 193 3.35 8.26 -8.72
C ALA A 193 2.48 8.40 -9.96
N VAL A 194 1.39 9.14 -9.80
CA VAL A 194 0.57 9.61 -10.91
C VAL A 194 0.73 11.12 -10.98
N ARG A 195 1.13 11.64 -12.13
CA ARG A 195 1.17 13.08 -12.40
C ARG A 195 0.04 13.40 -13.35
N ILE A 196 -0.67 14.48 -13.07
CA ILE A 196 -1.83 14.90 -13.84
C ILE A 196 -1.49 16.27 -14.41
N PHE A 197 -1.48 16.36 -15.73
CA PHE A 197 -1.21 17.57 -16.50
C PHE A 197 -2.44 17.94 -17.33
N ARG A 198 -2.45 19.16 -17.86
CA ARG A 198 -3.51 19.59 -18.78
C ARG A 198 -3.59 18.72 -20.04
N GLU A 199 -2.44 18.27 -20.54
CA GLU A 199 -2.33 17.48 -21.78
C GLU A 199 -2.58 15.98 -21.59
N GLY A 200 -2.33 15.45 -20.40
CA GLY A 200 -2.46 14.02 -20.14
C GLY A 200 -2.13 13.60 -18.71
N ILE A 201 -2.03 12.29 -18.54
CA ILE A 201 -1.67 11.65 -17.27
C ILE A 201 -0.34 10.94 -17.46
N GLU A 202 0.59 11.16 -16.54
CA GLU A 202 1.82 10.38 -16.46
C GLU A 202 1.74 9.38 -15.32
N ARG A 203 2.09 8.13 -15.61
CA ARG A 203 2.35 7.13 -14.58
C ARG A 203 3.85 6.87 -14.49
N HIS A 204 4.39 7.07 -13.30
CA HIS A 204 5.77 6.77 -12.97
C HIS A 204 5.81 5.63 -11.94
N THR A 205 6.52 4.55 -12.26
CA THR A 205 6.72 3.42 -11.36
C THR A 205 8.19 3.06 -11.34
N ARG A 206 8.81 3.10 -10.17
CA ARG A 206 10.19 2.66 -9.95
C ARG A 206 10.20 1.50 -8.97
N ARG A 207 10.79 0.39 -9.38
CA ARG A 207 10.88 -0.84 -8.59
C ARG A 207 12.34 -1.18 -8.39
N ARG A 208 12.81 -1.04 -7.16
CA ARG A 208 14.12 -1.48 -6.72
C ARG A 208 13.97 -2.69 -5.80
N ILE A 209 14.43 -3.84 -6.25
CA ILE A 209 14.43 -5.08 -5.47
C ILE A 209 15.84 -5.63 -5.44
N PHE A 210 16.43 -5.64 -4.24
CA PHE A 210 17.82 -6.03 -4.03
C PHE A 210 18.75 -5.25 -4.99
N PHE A 211 19.23 -5.93 -6.03
CA PHE A 211 20.18 -5.41 -7.04
C PHE A 211 19.52 -5.02 -8.37
N SER A 212 18.21 -5.25 -8.54
CA SER A 212 17.48 -4.86 -9.75
C SER A 212 16.79 -3.52 -9.54
N ASP A 213 17.09 -2.54 -10.40
CA ASP A 213 16.36 -1.27 -10.51
C ASP A 213 15.65 -1.24 -11.86
N LYS A 214 14.32 -1.11 -11.84
CA LYS A 214 13.49 -1.02 -13.04
C LYS A 214 12.61 0.21 -12.94
N GLU A 215 12.61 1.02 -13.98
CA GLU A 215 11.81 2.22 -14.09
C GLU A 215 10.86 2.11 -15.27
N PHE A 216 9.58 2.38 -15.01
CA PHE A 216 8.51 2.40 -15.99
C PHE A 216 7.86 3.78 -15.95
N ARG A 217 8.04 4.54 -17.03
CA ARG A 217 7.43 5.86 -17.22
C ARG A 217 6.55 5.80 -18.46
N ILE A 218 5.29 6.17 -18.32
CA ILE A 218 4.35 6.22 -19.44
C ILE A 218 3.48 7.46 -19.32
N PHE A 219 3.48 8.27 -20.38
CA PHE A 219 2.61 9.43 -20.52
C PHE A 219 1.45 9.06 -21.44
N LEU A 220 0.23 9.31 -20.98
CA LEU A 220 -1.00 9.09 -21.72
C LEU A 220 -1.67 10.43 -22.00
N PRO A 221 -1.65 10.91 -23.26
CA PRO A 221 -2.45 12.05 -23.65
C PRO A 221 -3.94 11.79 -23.40
N TRP A 222 -4.70 12.82 -23.00
CA TRP A 222 -6.14 12.67 -22.76
C TRP A 222 -6.94 12.20 -23.99
N VAL A 223 -6.42 12.48 -25.19
CA VAL A 223 -6.97 12.01 -26.47
C VAL A 223 -6.86 10.49 -26.62
N ASP A 224 -5.77 9.90 -26.14
CA ASP A 224 -5.51 8.46 -26.30
C ASP A 224 -6.27 7.62 -25.27
N ILE A 225 -6.74 8.24 -24.18
CA ILE A 225 -7.55 7.58 -23.16
C ILE A 225 -8.99 7.47 -23.66
N THR A 226 -9.51 6.25 -23.79
CA THR A 226 -10.90 6.00 -24.23
C THR A 226 -11.87 6.08 -23.07
N SER A 227 -11.57 5.42 -21.95
CA SER A 227 -12.37 5.46 -20.72
C SER A 227 -11.50 5.50 -19.46
N VAL A 228 -12.09 6.01 -18.38
CA VAL A 228 -11.53 5.98 -17.03
C VAL A 228 -12.50 5.18 -16.15
N ASP A 229 -12.13 3.94 -15.86
CA ASP A 229 -12.99 2.97 -15.21
C ASP A 229 -12.60 2.76 -13.75
N ALA A 230 -13.59 2.72 -12.87
CA ALA A 230 -13.40 2.34 -11.47
C ALA A 230 -13.49 0.81 -11.35
N GLU A 231 -12.38 0.19 -10.95
CA GLU A 231 -12.22 -1.25 -10.93
C GLU A 231 -11.81 -1.77 -9.53
N MET A 232 -11.86 -3.08 -9.35
CA MET A 232 -11.23 -3.75 -8.22
C MET A 232 -10.11 -4.65 -8.71
N ASN A 233 -8.92 -4.46 -8.16
CA ASN A 233 -7.83 -5.40 -8.34
C ASN A 233 -8.05 -6.61 -7.43
N ALA A 234 -8.29 -7.78 -8.04
CA ALA A 234 -8.57 -9.03 -7.33
C ALA A 234 -7.31 -9.65 -6.71
N ASP A 235 -6.14 -9.49 -7.36
CA ASP A 235 -4.91 -10.22 -7.06
C ASP A 235 -4.35 -9.93 -5.66
N LEU A 236 -4.69 -8.77 -5.10
CA LEU A 236 -4.19 -8.29 -3.80
C LEU A 236 -5.32 -8.02 -2.79
N GLY A 237 -6.49 -8.65 -2.94
CA GLY A 237 -7.56 -8.55 -1.93
C GLY A 237 -8.60 -7.44 -2.19
N ARG A 238 -9.08 -7.34 -3.44
CA ARG A 238 -10.15 -6.40 -3.88
C ARG A 238 -9.83 -4.96 -3.49
N HIS A 239 -8.67 -4.49 -3.91
CA HIS A 239 -8.23 -3.12 -3.66
C HIS A 239 -8.69 -2.16 -4.77
N PRO A 240 -9.02 -0.89 -4.43
CA PRO A 240 -9.32 0.14 -5.41
C PRO A 240 -8.21 0.29 -6.46
N SER A 241 -8.60 0.20 -7.73
CA SER A 241 -7.76 0.46 -8.90
C SER A 241 -8.54 1.25 -9.94
N ILE A 242 -7.86 2.15 -10.64
CA ILE A 242 -8.43 2.89 -11.77
C ILE A 242 -7.85 2.31 -13.05
N GLY A 243 -8.71 1.86 -13.95
CA GLY A 243 -8.32 1.42 -15.29
C GLY A 243 -8.37 2.60 -16.25
N LEU A 244 -7.24 2.94 -16.86
CA LEU A 244 -7.17 3.89 -17.98
C LEU A 244 -7.12 3.08 -19.27
N ARG A 245 -8.24 2.99 -19.99
CA ARG A 245 -8.26 2.30 -21.28
C ARG A 245 -7.69 3.20 -22.36
N THR A 246 -6.92 2.63 -23.27
CA THR A 246 -6.24 3.36 -24.34
C THR A 246 -6.72 2.90 -25.71
N ALA A 247 -6.80 3.81 -26.67
CA ALA A 247 -7.16 3.48 -28.05
C ALA A 247 -6.05 2.69 -28.77
N ARG A 248 -4.80 2.93 -28.36
CA ARG A 248 -3.60 2.28 -28.93
C ARG A 248 -3.04 1.25 -27.95
N PRO A 249 -2.46 0.15 -28.46
CA PRO A 249 -1.80 -0.82 -27.62
C PRO A 249 -0.56 -0.21 -26.95
N ILE A 250 -0.39 -0.47 -25.67
CA ILE A 250 0.76 -0.01 -24.88
C ILE A 250 1.95 -0.93 -25.16
N PRO A 251 3.18 -0.46 -25.41
CA PRO A 251 4.32 -1.35 -25.60
C PRO A 251 4.64 -2.18 -24.35
N GLU A 252 4.95 -3.47 -24.50
CA GLU A 252 5.21 -4.39 -23.38
C GLU A 252 6.29 -3.90 -22.41
N GLY A 253 7.36 -3.28 -22.91
CA GLY A 253 8.45 -2.75 -22.09
C GLY A 253 8.04 -1.61 -21.15
N GLN A 254 6.88 -0.97 -21.37
CA GLN A 254 6.35 0.10 -20.52
C GLN A 254 5.24 -0.37 -19.58
N ARG A 255 4.84 -1.64 -19.69
CA ARG A 255 3.79 -2.25 -18.88
C ARG A 255 4.34 -2.73 -17.55
N THR A 256 3.52 -2.55 -16.53
CA THR A 256 3.66 -3.18 -15.23
C THR A 256 2.84 -4.48 -15.21
N PRO A 257 3.06 -5.38 -14.23
CA PRO A 257 2.28 -6.62 -14.10
C PRO A 257 0.76 -6.43 -13.95
N HIS A 258 0.29 -5.21 -13.66
CA HIS A 258 -1.12 -4.90 -13.49
C HIS A 258 -1.79 -4.33 -14.75
N ASP A 259 -1.01 -4.11 -15.82
CA ASP A 259 -1.48 -3.57 -17.08
C ASP A 259 -1.85 -4.68 -18.06
N SER A 260 -2.66 -4.33 -19.05
CA SER A 260 -2.97 -5.17 -20.20
C SER A 260 -2.69 -4.41 -21.50
N ASN A 261 -2.92 -5.05 -22.65
CA ASN A 261 -2.55 -4.50 -23.96
C ASN A 261 -3.09 -3.08 -24.21
N ASP A 262 -4.30 -2.81 -23.75
CA ASP A 262 -5.11 -1.62 -24.01
C ASP A 262 -5.49 -0.88 -22.71
N ARG A 263 -4.84 -1.20 -21.58
CA ARG A 263 -5.22 -0.65 -20.28
C ARG A 263 -4.03 -0.47 -19.36
N ILE A 264 -3.97 0.71 -18.75
CA ILE A 264 -3.06 1.03 -17.66
C ILE A 264 -3.80 0.97 -16.33
N ALA A 265 -3.28 0.18 -15.39
CA ALA A 265 -3.74 0.16 -14.03
C ALA A 265 -3.06 1.26 -13.20
N VAL A 266 -3.89 2.07 -12.57
CA VAL A 266 -3.51 3.03 -11.53
C VAL A 266 -3.97 2.45 -10.19
N LEU A 267 -3.01 2.04 -9.34
CA LEU A 267 -3.28 1.44 -8.04
C LEU A 267 -3.74 2.51 -7.02
N ALA A 268 -4.98 2.96 -7.13
CA ALA A 268 -5.53 4.05 -6.34
C ALA A 268 -5.40 3.83 -4.82
N HIS A 269 -5.49 2.59 -4.35
CA HIS A 269 -5.29 2.24 -2.93
C HIS A 269 -3.86 2.53 -2.41
N ALA A 270 -2.87 2.55 -3.30
CA ALA A 270 -1.48 2.82 -2.97
C ALA A 270 -1.15 4.31 -3.02
N LEU A 271 -2.01 5.16 -3.60
CA LEU A 271 -1.80 6.59 -3.73
C LEU A 271 -2.14 7.37 -2.45
N ALA A 272 -1.57 8.57 -2.34
CA ALA A 272 -1.85 9.47 -1.23
C ALA A 272 -3.25 10.11 -1.30
N ALA A 273 -3.85 10.18 -2.49
CA ALA A 273 -5.20 10.70 -2.71
C ALA A 273 -6.28 9.71 -2.27
N GLU A 274 -7.46 10.23 -1.93
CA GLU A 274 -8.63 9.38 -1.70
C GLU A 274 -9.10 8.79 -3.04
N PRO A 275 -9.29 7.45 -3.13
CA PRO A 275 -9.54 6.79 -4.42
C PRO A 275 -10.76 7.31 -5.18
N ASN A 276 -11.88 7.58 -4.51
CA ASN A 276 -13.09 8.05 -5.18
C ASN A 276 -12.93 9.49 -5.70
N THR A 277 -12.26 10.37 -4.95
CA THR A 277 -11.92 11.73 -5.40
C THR A 277 -11.00 11.66 -6.61
N LEU A 278 -9.96 10.81 -6.58
CA LEU A 278 -9.03 10.67 -7.70
C LEU A 278 -9.74 10.18 -8.97
N VAL A 279 -10.54 9.10 -8.89
CA VAL A 279 -11.22 8.59 -10.09
C VAL A 279 -12.25 9.59 -10.64
N ARG A 280 -12.95 10.32 -9.77
CA ARG A 280 -13.91 11.37 -10.18
C ARG A 280 -13.21 12.53 -10.87
N LEU A 281 -12.02 12.93 -10.39
CA LEU A 281 -11.22 13.97 -11.04
C LEU A 281 -10.82 13.52 -12.46
N LEU A 282 -10.27 12.31 -12.59
CA LEU A 282 -9.82 11.78 -13.87
C LEU A 282 -10.99 11.58 -14.86
N GLN A 283 -12.12 11.06 -14.40
CA GLN A 283 -13.35 10.96 -15.19
C GLN A 283 -13.82 12.35 -15.65
N GLY A 284 -13.91 13.31 -14.72
CA GLY A 284 -14.32 14.67 -15.00
C GLY A 284 -13.45 15.37 -16.06
N MET A 285 -12.13 15.19 -16.02
CA MET A 285 -11.18 15.75 -16.99
C MET A 285 -11.18 15.04 -18.34
N LYS A 286 -11.44 13.73 -18.34
CA LYS A 286 -11.62 12.98 -19.59
C LYS A 286 -12.86 13.44 -20.34
N GLU A 287 -13.97 13.64 -19.62
CA GLU A 287 -15.27 13.98 -20.20
C GLU A 287 -15.43 15.46 -20.52
N ASN A 288 -14.80 16.33 -19.73
CA ASN A 288 -14.90 17.78 -19.89
C ASN A 288 -13.48 18.35 -20.11
N PRO A 289 -13.04 18.52 -21.37
CA PRO A 289 -11.74 19.09 -21.69
C PRO A 289 -11.51 20.47 -21.04
N GLU A 290 -12.57 21.25 -20.88
CA GLU A 290 -12.57 22.58 -20.25
C GLU A 290 -12.08 22.58 -18.79
N LYS A 291 -12.15 21.44 -18.09
CA LYS A 291 -11.70 21.31 -16.70
C LYS A 291 -10.22 20.99 -16.57
N ARG A 292 -9.54 20.62 -17.66
CA ARG A 292 -8.12 20.24 -17.65
C ARG A 292 -7.20 21.38 -17.19
N PRO A 293 -7.42 22.66 -17.55
CA PRO A 293 -6.61 23.77 -17.02
C PRO A 293 -6.73 23.95 -15.49
N GLU A 294 -7.71 23.34 -14.82
CA GLU A 294 -7.82 23.43 -13.35
C GLU A 294 -6.61 22.82 -12.64
N VAL A 295 -5.89 21.87 -13.24
CA VAL A 295 -4.67 21.29 -12.64
C VAL A 295 -3.49 22.26 -12.60
N GLU A 296 -3.51 23.29 -13.44
CA GLU A 296 -2.46 24.30 -13.54
C GLU A 296 -2.64 25.39 -12.47
N ARG A 297 -3.83 25.51 -11.86
CA ARG A 297 -4.12 26.54 -10.86
C ARG A 297 -3.21 26.44 -9.63
N PRO A 298 -2.91 27.56 -8.93
CA PRO A 298 -2.09 27.56 -7.72
C PRO A 298 -2.63 26.69 -6.58
N ASP A 299 -3.95 26.51 -6.51
CA ASP A 299 -4.67 25.73 -5.50
C ASP A 299 -5.13 24.35 -6.02
N SER A 300 -4.59 23.89 -7.14
CA SER A 300 -5.07 22.69 -7.84
C SER A 300 -5.02 21.40 -7.01
N GLU A 301 -4.14 21.34 -6.02
CA GLU A 301 -4.07 20.25 -5.03
C GLU A 301 -5.40 20.03 -4.27
N ASP A 302 -6.22 21.07 -4.12
CA ASP A 302 -7.51 21.00 -3.43
C ASP A 302 -8.59 20.28 -4.24
N LEU A 303 -8.38 20.10 -5.55
CA LEU A 303 -9.19 19.21 -6.39
C LEU A 303 -9.18 17.76 -5.87
N LEU A 304 -8.12 17.38 -5.14
CA LEU A 304 -7.96 16.05 -4.52
C LEU A 304 -8.32 16.02 -3.03
N ARG A 305 -9.01 17.06 -2.53
CA ARG A 305 -9.49 17.09 -1.15
C ARG A 305 -10.59 16.03 -0.95
N PRO A 306 -10.44 15.12 0.03
CA PRO A 306 -11.45 14.12 0.29
C PRO A 306 -12.70 14.74 0.93
N PRO A 307 -13.90 14.20 0.67
CA PRO A 307 -15.10 14.59 1.39
C PRO A 307 -14.99 14.22 2.89
N PRO A 308 -15.73 14.93 3.77
CA PRO A 308 -15.77 14.63 5.20
C PRO A 308 -16.05 13.14 5.49
N LEU A 309 -15.42 12.59 6.55
CA LEU A 309 -15.60 11.18 6.94
C LEU A 309 -17.08 10.83 7.21
N ARG A 310 -17.83 11.75 7.83
CA ARG A 310 -19.25 11.55 8.16
C ARG A 310 -20.08 11.28 6.91
N GLU A 311 -19.81 12.00 5.82
CA GLU A 311 -20.51 11.82 4.53
C GLU A 311 -20.15 10.48 3.90
N ARG A 312 -18.87 10.11 3.92
CA ARG A 312 -18.41 8.80 3.41
C ARG A 312 -19.03 7.63 4.16
N PHE A 313 -19.09 7.70 5.50
CA PHE A 313 -19.75 6.68 6.32
C PHE A 313 -21.26 6.63 6.07
N ARG A 314 -21.92 7.79 5.90
CA ARG A 314 -23.34 7.84 5.50
C ARG A 314 -23.58 7.21 4.13
N ALA A 315 -22.75 7.53 3.13
CA ALA A 315 -22.84 6.95 1.79
C ALA A 315 -22.62 5.43 1.80
N ALA A 316 -21.64 4.95 2.58
CA ALA A 316 -21.39 3.52 2.75
C ALA A 316 -22.58 2.79 3.41
N ARG A 317 -23.21 3.39 4.43
CA ARG A 317 -24.41 2.84 5.08
C ARG A 317 -25.61 2.77 4.14
N ARG A 318 -25.88 3.83 3.37
CA ARG A 318 -26.96 3.85 2.36
C ARG A 318 -26.80 2.73 1.33
N ARG A 319 -25.57 2.49 0.86
CA ARG A 319 -25.27 1.39 -0.08
C ARG A 319 -25.46 0.01 0.53
N LYS A 320 -25.20 -0.16 1.84
CA LYS A 320 -25.48 -1.43 2.54
C LYS A 320 -26.97 -1.68 2.71
N ALA A 321 -27.77 -0.63 2.94
CA ALA A 321 -29.22 -0.73 3.11
C ALA A 321 -29.98 -0.95 1.79
N SER A 322 -29.38 -0.63 0.64
CA SER A 322 -29.96 -0.84 -0.69
C SER A 322 -29.58 -2.18 -1.33
N ARG A 323 -28.99 -3.10 -0.56
CA ARG A 323 -28.64 -4.47 -0.96
C ARG A 323 -29.42 -5.43 -0.09
#